data_AF-A0A942LNR2-F1
#
_entry.id   AF-A0A942LNR2-F1
#
_cell.length_a   1.000
_cell.length_b   1.000
_cell.length_c   1.000
_cell.angle_alpha   90.00
_cell.angle_beta   90.00
_cell.angle_gamma   90.00
#
_symmetry.space_group_name_H-M   'P 1'
#
loop_
_entity.id
_entity.type
_entity.pdbx_description
1 polymer ?
#
loop_
_entity_poly.entity_id
_entity_poly.type
_entity_poly.pdbx_seq_one_letter_code
_entity_poly.pdbx_strand_id
1 'polypeptide(L)'
;MDTKIKSAIDFVLRNAVWLIIGIVAVFFLRPGTAEIQTFLFIALLEAIALSLSGIALFTYTKIPFTKLIMEGDDKELNSVERHSIMVVLGYIFLGVHILVGLVVLGVYIAQFSH
;
A
#
# COMPACT_ATOMS: atom_id res chain seq x y z
N MET A 1 -10.17 -15.03 23.00
CA MET A 1 -10.62 -14.28 21.81
C MET A 1 -10.23 -15.08 20.59
N ASP A 2 -11.22 -15.52 19.81
CA ASP A 2 -11.04 -16.41 18.66
C ASP A 2 -9.93 -15.89 17.72
N THR A 3 -9.07 -16.78 17.25
CA THR A 3 -7.94 -16.45 16.35
C THR A 3 -8.38 -15.72 15.09
N LYS A 4 -9.59 -16.03 14.60
CA LYS A 4 -10.23 -15.33 13.47
C LYS A 4 -10.62 -13.89 13.80
N ILE A 5 -11.09 -13.63 15.02
CA ILE A 5 -11.50 -12.28 15.47
C ILE A 5 -10.26 -11.39 15.63
N LYS A 6 -9.17 -11.93 16.21
CA LYS A 6 -7.88 -11.21 16.28
C LYS A 6 -7.36 -10.84 14.89
N SER A 7 -7.34 -11.79 13.96
CA SER A 7 -6.88 -11.54 12.59
C SER A 7 -7.72 -10.48 11.85
N ALA A 8 -9.03 -10.46 12.06
CA ALA A 8 -9.91 -9.45 11.48
C ALA A 8 -9.65 -8.07 12.09
N ILE A 9 -9.47 -7.98 13.41
CA ILE A 9 -9.14 -6.73 14.11
C ILE A 9 -7.79 -6.18 13.64
N ASP A 10 -6.76 -7.03 13.52
CA ASP A 10 -5.44 -6.62 13.04
C ASP A 10 -5.47 -6.12 11.59
N PHE A 11 -6.29 -6.75 10.74
CA PHE A 11 -6.51 -6.29 9.37
C PHE A 11 -7.21 -4.92 9.34
N VAL A 12 -8.26 -4.75 10.15
CA VAL A 12 -8.98 -3.46 10.23
C VAL A 12 -8.07 -2.37 10.77
N LEU A 13 -7.32 -2.62 11.85
CA LEU A 13 -6.38 -1.64 12.43
C LEU A 13 -5.27 -1.26 11.45
N ARG A 14 -4.72 -2.22 10.72
CA ARG A 14 -3.66 -1.97 9.72
C ARG A 14 -4.15 -1.11 8.56
N ASN A 15 -5.42 -1.23 8.19
CA ASN A 15 -6.00 -0.46 7.09
C ASN A 15 -6.69 0.84 7.53
N ALA A 16 -7.09 0.94 8.81
CA ALA A 16 -7.74 2.10 9.37
C ALA A 16 -6.84 3.34 9.34
N VAL A 17 -5.52 3.19 9.57
CA VAL A 17 -4.60 4.32 9.61
C VAL A 17 -4.55 5.06 8.27
N TRP A 18 -4.35 4.37 7.15
CA TRP A 18 -4.31 5.01 5.85
C TRP A 18 -5.71 5.45 5.38
N LEU A 19 -6.78 4.74 5.76
CA LEU A 19 -8.16 5.18 5.51
C LEU A 19 -8.48 6.50 6.20
N ILE A 20 -8.11 6.63 7.48
CA ILE A 20 -8.28 7.86 8.26
C ILE A 20 -7.48 9.00 7.64
N ILE A 21 -6.21 8.75 7.27
CA ILE A 21 -5.37 9.75 6.60
C ILE A 21 -6.00 10.18 5.27
N GLY A 22 -6.49 9.25 4.45
CA GLY A 22 -7.17 9.54 3.19
C GLY A 22 -8.46 10.36 3.39
N ILE A 23 -9.30 9.99 4.36
CA ILE A 23 -10.54 10.72 4.68
C ILE A 23 -10.23 12.13 5.17
N VAL A 24 -9.23 12.28 6.05
CA VAL A 24 -8.77 13.59 6.55
C VAL A 24 -8.24 14.43 5.39
N ALA A 25 -7.42 13.85 4.51
CA ALA A 25 -6.88 14.55 3.34
C ALA A 25 -8.00 15.02 2.39
N VAL A 26 -9.01 14.19 2.14
CA VAL A 26 -10.19 14.55 1.32
C VAL A 26 -11.03 15.64 1.98
N PHE A 27 -11.24 15.58 3.30
CA PHE A 27 -12.01 16.59 4.03
C PHE A 27 -11.32 17.97 4.01
N PHE A 28 -9.99 17.99 4.10
CA PHE A 28 -9.18 19.21 4.10
C PHE A 28 -8.71 19.68 2.72
N LEU A 29 -9.18 19.06 1.62
CA LEU A 29 -8.93 19.52 0.25
C LEU A 29 -9.65 20.85 -0.11
N ARG A 30 -10.18 21.58 0.88
CA ARG A 30 -10.76 22.92 0.77
C ARG A 30 -9.70 24.02 0.93
N PRO A 31 -9.87 25.20 0.30
CA PRO A 31 -8.76 26.09 -0.02
C PRO A 31 -8.18 26.74 1.25
N GLY A 32 -6.89 26.48 1.47
CA GLY A 32 -6.00 27.16 2.41
C GLY A 32 -4.71 27.57 1.70
N THR A 33 -3.62 27.74 2.44
CA THR A 33 -2.29 28.02 1.84
C THR A 33 -1.85 26.86 0.93
N ALA A 34 -1.23 27.18 -0.20
CA ALA A 34 -0.89 26.22 -1.26
C ALA A 34 0.02 25.08 -0.76
N GLU A 35 0.84 25.35 0.24
CA GLU A 35 1.75 24.39 0.87
C GLU A 35 0.99 23.30 1.61
N ILE A 36 -0.02 23.67 2.42
CA ILE A 36 -0.83 22.70 3.18
C ILE A 36 -1.61 21.80 2.22
N GLN A 37 -2.16 22.39 1.16
CA GLN A 37 -2.87 21.63 0.13
C GLN A 37 -1.95 20.62 -0.56
N THR A 38 -0.71 20.99 -0.84
CA THR A 38 0.28 20.10 -1.45
C THR A 38 0.60 18.92 -0.52
N PHE A 39 0.83 19.17 0.77
CA PHE A 39 1.06 18.09 1.74
C PHE A 39 -0.13 17.14 1.87
N LEU A 40 -1.34 17.68 1.91
CA LEU A 40 -2.57 16.86 1.98
C LEU A 40 -2.77 16.04 0.70
N PHE A 41 -2.45 16.61 -0.46
CA PHE A 41 -2.52 15.89 -1.73
C PHE A 41 -1.51 14.74 -1.80
N ILE A 42 -0.27 14.98 -1.36
CA ILE A 42 0.75 13.91 -1.24
C ILE A 42 0.24 12.83 -0.28
N ALA A 43 -0.25 13.19 0.91
CA ALA A 43 -0.77 12.23 1.87
C ALA A 43 -1.93 11.39 1.31
N LEU A 44 -2.80 11.99 0.49
CA LEU A 44 -3.88 11.29 -0.19
C LEU A 44 -3.35 10.29 -1.23
N LEU A 45 -2.38 10.70 -2.06
CA LEU A 45 -1.77 9.83 -3.07
C LEU A 45 -1.03 8.65 -2.43
N GLU A 46 -0.30 8.90 -1.34
CA GLU A 46 0.37 7.86 -0.55
C GLU A 46 -0.65 6.91 0.08
N ALA A 47 -1.76 7.42 0.62
CA ALA A 47 -2.83 6.57 1.14
C ALA A 47 -3.39 5.63 0.06
N ILE A 48 -3.64 6.14 -1.16
CA ILE A 48 -4.08 5.34 -2.31
C ILE A 48 -3.04 4.29 -2.69
N ALA A 49 -1.76 4.67 -2.77
CA ALA A 49 -0.68 3.75 -3.10
C ALA A 49 -0.54 2.62 -2.06
N LEU A 50 -0.69 2.94 -0.77
CA LEU A 50 -0.70 1.95 0.32
C LEU A 50 -1.91 1.02 0.24
N SER A 51 -3.12 1.54 -0.07
CA SER A 51 -4.31 0.71 -0.27
C SER A 51 -4.12 -0.29 -1.40
N LEU A 52 -3.64 0.20 -2.55
CA LEU A 52 -3.39 -0.64 -3.74
C LEU A 52 -2.30 -1.66 -3.49
N SER A 53 -1.25 -1.30 -2.74
CA SER A 53 -0.20 -2.23 -2.30
C SER A 53 -0.77 -3.32 -1.39
N GLY A 54 -1.70 -2.97 -0.49
CA GLY A 54 -2.42 -3.93 0.35
C GLY A 54 -3.30 -4.89 -0.45
N ILE A 55 -4.00 -4.39 -1.47
CA ILE A 55 -4.79 -5.22 -2.40
C ILE A 55 -3.88 -6.16 -3.19
N ALA A 56 -2.78 -5.63 -3.74
CA ALA A 56 -1.78 -6.42 -4.46
C ALA A 56 -1.19 -7.52 -3.55
N LEU A 57 -0.88 -7.19 -2.30
CA LEU A 57 -0.45 -8.16 -1.31
C LEU A 57 -1.49 -9.24 -1.05
N PHE A 58 -2.76 -8.88 -0.89
CA PHE A 58 -3.84 -9.83 -0.65
C PHE A 58 -4.06 -10.77 -1.84
N THR A 59 -3.99 -10.26 -3.07
CA THR A 59 -4.09 -11.10 -4.27
C THR A 59 -2.87 -12.00 -4.42
N TYR A 60 -1.66 -11.48 -4.16
CA TYR A 60 -0.41 -12.23 -4.28
C TYR A 60 -0.24 -13.31 -3.20
N THR A 61 -0.72 -13.07 -1.98
CA THR A 61 -0.66 -14.02 -0.86
C THR A 61 -1.69 -15.14 -0.98
N LYS A 62 -2.79 -14.94 -1.73
CA LYS A 62 -3.75 -16.00 -2.06
C LYS A 62 -3.27 -16.96 -3.15
N ILE A 63 -2.26 -16.55 -3.92
CA ILE A 63 -1.59 -17.41 -4.89
C ILE A 63 -0.55 -18.22 -4.08
N PRO A 64 -0.77 -19.54 -3.85
CA PRO A 64 0.01 -20.34 -2.90
C PRO A 64 1.51 -20.40 -3.23
N PHE A 65 1.91 -20.03 -4.44
CA PHE A 65 3.29 -20.05 -4.93
C PHE A 65 4.27 -19.34 -3.99
N THR A 66 3.94 -18.17 -3.45
CA THR A 66 4.91 -17.43 -2.61
C THR A 66 5.20 -18.16 -1.31
N LYS A 67 4.17 -18.73 -0.67
CA LYS A 67 4.34 -19.51 0.57
C LYS A 67 4.99 -20.87 0.30
N LEU A 68 4.65 -21.50 -0.83
CA LEU A 68 5.18 -22.80 -1.25
C LEU A 68 6.63 -22.74 -1.76
N ILE A 69 7.07 -21.58 -2.28
CA ILE A 69 8.45 -21.34 -2.74
C ILE A 69 9.35 -20.86 -1.59
N MET A 70 8.78 -20.26 -0.54
CA MET A 70 9.54 -19.59 0.53
C MET A 70 9.59 -20.33 1.86
N GLU A 71 8.69 -21.28 2.11
CA GLU A 71 8.84 -22.23 3.22
C GLU A 71 9.69 -23.40 2.71
N GLY A 72 10.88 -23.58 3.30
CA GLY A 72 11.68 -24.79 3.12
C GLY A 72 10.93 -26.05 3.56
N ASP A 73 11.52 -27.21 3.31
CA ASP A 73 10.93 -28.52 3.64
C ASP A 73 10.62 -28.68 5.16
N ASP A 74 11.26 -27.84 5.99
CA ASP A 74 11.11 -27.74 7.44
C ASP A 74 9.94 -26.84 7.91
N LYS A 75 9.28 -26.11 7.00
CA LYS A 75 8.19 -25.14 7.28
C LYS A 75 8.57 -24.02 8.25
N GLU A 76 9.86 -23.78 8.46
CA GLU A 76 10.36 -22.66 9.25
C GLU A 76 11.01 -21.61 8.37
N LEU A 77 10.96 -20.34 8.76
CA LEU A 77 11.54 -19.25 7.98
C LEU A 77 12.98 -18.94 8.41
N ASN A 78 13.94 -19.38 7.61
CA ASN A 78 15.36 -19.04 7.66
C ASN A 78 15.58 -17.52 7.41
N SER A 79 16.69 -16.95 7.89
CA SER A 79 17.11 -15.57 7.60
C SER A 79 17.19 -15.24 6.10
N VAL A 80 17.60 -16.20 5.26
CA VAL A 80 17.66 -16.07 3.80
C VAL A 80 16.25 -16.02 3.19
N GLU A 81 15.35 -16.88 3.64
CA GLU A 81 13.96 -16.91 3.15
C GLU A 81 13.19 -15.65 3.56
N ARG A 82 13.40 -15.17 4.79
CA ARG A 82 12.86 -13.88 5.26
C ARG A 82 13.36 -12.71 4.40
N HIS A 83 14.64 -12.72 4.02
CA HIS A 83 15.18 -11.69 3.15
C HIS A 83 14.49 -11.68 1.78
N SER A 84 14.31 -12.85 1.17
CA SER A 84 13.58 -13.00 -0.09
C SER A 84 12.14 -12.49 -0.01
N ILE A 85 11.43 -12.77 1.10
CA ILE A 85 10.08 -12.23 1.35
C ILE A 85 10.10 -10.70 1.35
N MET A 86 11.03 -10.09 2.08
CA MET A 86 11.14 -8.63 2.16
C MET A 86 11.45 -7.98 0.80
N VAL A 87 12.25 -8.65 -0.04
CA VAL A 87 12.55 -8.19 -1.40
C VAL A 87 11.30 -8.22 -2.29
N VAL A 88 10.52 -9.31 -2.25
CA VAL A 88 9.26 -9.40 -3.02
C VAL A 88 8.27 -8.34 -2.57
N LEU A 89 8.11 -8.14 -1.25
CA LEU A 89 7.30 -7.06 -0.70
C LEU A 89 7.78 -5.69 -1.19
N GLY A 90 9.09 -5.45 -1.18
CA GLY A 90 9.69 -4.23 -1.70
C GLY A 90 9.33 -3.97 -3.16
N TYR A 91 9.40 -4.99 -4.03
CA TYR A 91 9.03 -4.86 -5.43
C TYR A 91 7.53 -4.58 -5.65
N ILE A 92 6.65 -5.19 -4.85
CA ILE A 92 5.21 -4.89 -4.91
C ILE A 92 4.96 -3.42 -4.59
N PHE A 93 5.52 -2.92 -3.49
CA PHE A 93 5.37 -1.52 -3.10
C PHE A 93 5.97 -0.58 -4.15
N LEU A 94 7.19 -0.84 -4.61
CA LEU A 94 7.86 -0.03 -5.62
C LEU A 94 7.04 0.04 -6.92
N GLY A 95 6.54 -1.10 -7.40
CA GLY A 95 5.73 -1.18 -8.60
C GLY A 95 4.45 -0.35 -8.49
N VAL A 96 3.73 -0.48 -7.38
CA VAL A 96 2.50 0.30 -7.16
C VAL A 96 2.79 1.81 -7.10
N HIS A 97 3.86 2.25 -6.42
CA HIS A 97 4.20 3.67 -6.31
C HIS A 97 4.64 4.26 -7.66
N ILE A 98 5.37 3.50 -8.48
CA ILE A 98 5.70 3.92 -9.85
C ILE A 98 4.42 4.10 -10.68
N LEU A 99 3.49 3.14 -10.64
CA LEU A 99 2.24 3.23 -11.39
C LEU A 99 1.37 4.42 -10.93
N VAL A 100 1.23 4.63 -9.63
CA VAL A 100 0.49 5.79 -9.09
C VAL A 100 1.18 7.10 -9.50
N GLY A 101 2.50 7.18 -9.40
CA GLY A 101 3.27 8.35 -9.83
C GLY A 101 3.11 8.66 -11.32
N LEU A 102 3.12 7.63 -12.18
CA LEU A 102 2.89 7.78 -13.63
C LEU A 102 1.46 8.25 -13.94
N VAL A 103 0.46 7.77 -13.19
CA VAL A 103 -0.93 8.26 -13.34
C VAL A 103 -1.02 9.74 -12.97
N VAL A 104 -0.42 10.16 -11.86
CA VAL A 104 -0.41 11.57 -11.42
C VAL A 104 0.30 12.45 -12.46
N LEU A 105 1.46 12.01 -12.94
CA LEU A 105 2.19 12.72 -14.01
C LEU A 105 1.36 12.82 -15.30
N GLY A 106 0.71 11.72 -15.71
CA GLY A 106 -0.14 11.69 -16.90
C GLY A 106 -1.33 12.65 -16.80
N VAL A 107 -1.99 12.69 -15.64
CA VAL A 107 -3.08 13.64 -15.38
C VAL A 107 -2.58 15.08 -15.42
N TYR A 108 -1.42 15.35 -14.80
CA TYR A 108 -0.80 16.69 -14.83
C TYR A 108 -0.51 17.14 -16.27
N ILE A 109 0.15 16.29 -17.08
CA ILE A 109 0.42 16.61 -18.48
C ILE A 109 -0.89 16.88 -19.23
N ALA A 110 -1.89 16.01 -19.12
CA ALA A 110 -3.16 16.16 -19.81
C ALA A 110 -3.93 17.44 -19.43
N GLN A 111 -3.77 17.95 -18.21
CA GLN A 111 -4.43 19.17 -17.75
C GLN A 111 -3.68 20.46 -18.11
N PHE A 112 -2.36 20.40 -18.26
CA PHE A 112 -1.51 21.60 -18.39
C PHE A 112 -0.71 21.67 -19.71
N SER A 113 -0.88 20.73 -20.64
CA SER A 113 -0.20 20.73 -21.94
C SER A 113 -0.91 21.52 -23.05
N HIS A 114 -1.89 22.36 -22.71
CA HIS A 114 -2.64 23.20 -23.64
C HIS A 114 -2.47 24.69 -23.32
#